data_AF-A0A3D0I7T0-F1
#
_entry.id   AF-A0A3D0I7T0-F1
#
_cell.length_a   1.000
_cell.length_b   1.000
_cell.length_c   1.000
_cell.angle_alpha   90.00
_cell.angle_beta   90.00
_cell.angle_gamma   90.00
#
_symmetry.space_group_name_H-M   'P 1'
#
loop_
_entity.id
_entity.type
_entity.pdbx_description
1 polymer ?
#
loop_
_entity_poly.entity_id
_entity_poly.type
_entity_poly.pdbx_seq_one_letter_code
_entity_poly.pdbx_strand_id
1 'polypeptide(L)'
;MYRRWPSKLPLVVEAFGGLPAFEEVDTGDLRKDLLFMLSKYLDQFNATPLAVVLPSVVGERLHNPEFAELIDPLLRGRRQPLRRALERGVERGEISPDVDLDLAADLIVGPIAVSLFFTGRRVGPAMVAPMVSLALQGIAPGLKARSSD
;
A
#
# COMPACT_ATOMS: atom_id res chain seq x y z
N MET A 1 -7.21 26.30 -20.87
CA MET A 1 -8.53 26.28 -20.19
C MET A 1 -8.63 25.03 -19.32
N TYR A 2 -8.22 25.14 -18.05
CA TYR A 2 -8.36 24.09 -17.04
C TYR A 2 -9.75 24.19 -16.41
N ARG A 3 -10.73 23.47 -16.93
CA ARG A 3 -12.05 23.41 -16.30
C ARG A 3 -11.97 22.39 -15.16
N ARG A 4 -11.73 22.88 -13.94
CA ARG A 4 -12.00 22.15 -12.69
C ARG A 4 -13.51 21.91 -12.63
N TRP A 5 -13.94 20.67 -12.45
CA TRP A 5 -15.34 20.31 -12.30
C TRP A 5 -15.58 19.92 -10.84
N PRO A 6 -16.10 20.85 -10.00
CA PRO A 6 -16.61 20.49 -8.67
C PRO A 6 -17.59 19.30 -8.75
N SER A 7 -18.38 19.23 -9.83
CA SER A 7 -19.34 18.16 -10.08
C SER A 7 -18.76 16.83 -10.61
N LYS A 8 -17.47 16.76 -10.97
CA LYS A 8 -16.82 15.49 -11.37
C LYS A 8 -15.94 14.89 -10.29
N LEU A 9 -15.60 15.63 -9.23
CA LEU A 9 -14.79 15.10 -8.13
C LEU A 9 -15.43 13.83 -7.53
N PRO A 10 -16.75 13.81 -7.22
CA PRO A 10 -17.39 12.60 -6.71
C PRO A 10 -17.30 11.42 -7.68
N LEU A 11 -17.44 11.64 -8.99
CA LEU A 11 -17.34 10.59 -10.01
C LEU A 11 -15.91 10.02 -10.12
N VAL A 12 -14.88 10.85 -9.97
CA VAL A 12 -13.48 10.39 -9.95
C VAL A 12 -13.22 9.58 -8.68
N VAL A 13 -13.71 10.03 -7.52
CA VAL A 13 -13.60 9.28 -6.26
C VAL A 13 -14.33 7.95 -6.35
N GLU A 14 -15.53 7.91 -6.91
CA GLU A 14 -16.30 6.69 -7.13
C GLU A 14 -15.57 5.73 -8.08
N ALA A 15 -15.09 6.22 -9.22
CA ALA A 15 -14.35 5.42 -10.19
C ALA A 15 -13.05 4.87 -9.59
N PHE A 16 -12.30 5.67 -8.83
CA PHE A 16 -11.12 5.21 -8.10
C PHE A 16 -11.49 4.21 -6.99
N GLY A 17 -12.66 4.39 -6.37
CA GLY A 17 -13.22 3.46 -5.37
C GLY A 17 -13.53 2.09 -5.94
N GLY A 18 -13.92 2.02 -7.22
CA GLY A 18 -14.11 0.77 -7.94
C GLY A 18 -12.83 0.07 -8.39
N LEU A 19 -11.65 0.70 -8.26
CA LEU A 19 -10.39 0.06 -8.63
C LEU A 19 -9.92 -0.91 -7.54
N PRO A 20 -9.27 -2.03 -7.91
CA PRO A 20 -8.87 -3.06 -6.95
C PRO A 20 -7.95 -2.54 -5.85
N ALA A 21 -8.10 -3.05 -4.64
CA ALA A 21 -7.28 -2.74 -3.47
C ALA A 21 -6.69 -4.03 -2.89
N PHE A 22 -5.97 -3.94 -1.76
CA PHE A 22 -5.61 -5.17 -1.04
C PHE A 22 -6.86 -5.92 -0.60
N GLU A 23 -6.81 -7.24 -0.70
CA GLU A 23 -7.83 -8.15 -0.18
C GLU A 23 -7.36 -8.69 1.18
N GLU A 24 -8.29 -8.95 2.09
CA GLU A 24 -7.97 -9.60 3.37
C GLU A 24 -7.50 -11.03 3.13
N VAL A 25 -6.37 -11.42 3.73
CA VAL A 25 -5.87 -12.78 3.73
C VAL A 25 -5.43 -13.13 5.15
N ASP A 26 -5.85 -14.29 5.65
CA ASP A 26 -5.38 -14.83 6.93
C ASP A 26 -5.21 -16.34 6.82
N THR A 27 -3.97 -16.76 6.54
CA THR A 27 -3.55 -18.15 6.51
C THR A 27 -2.96 -18.61 7.84
N GLY A 28 -2.86 -17.69 8.82
CA GLY A 28 -2.15 -17.91 10.09
C GLY A 28 -0.62 -17.76 10.00
N ASP A 29 -0.10 -17.24 8.88
CA ASP A 29 1.32 -17.03 8.61
C ASP A 29 1.49 -15.70 7.86
N LEU A 30 2.06 -14.70 8.52
CA LEU A 30 2.17 -13.35 7.98
C LEU A 30 2.95 -13.33 6.67
N ARG A 31 4.01 -14.12 6.56
CA ARG A 31 4.81 -14.16 5.33
C ARG A 31 3.98 -14.66 4.16
N LYS A 32 3.22 -15.73 4.33
CA LYS A 32 2.31 -16.25 3.29
C LYS A 32 1.23 -15.25 2.96
N ASP A 33 0.62 -14.63 3.97
CA ASP A 33 -0.41 -13.61 3.80
C ASP A 33 0.10 -12.46 2.94
N LEU A 34 1.26 -11.89 3.28
CA LEU A 34 1.88 -10.80 2.51
C LEU A 34 2.23 -11.21 1.08
N LEU A 35 2.74 -12.42 0.86
CA LEU A 35 3.04 -12.93 -0.48
C LEU A 35 1.77 -13.05 -1.33
N PHE A 36 0.68 -13.58 -0.77
CA PHE A 36 -0.60 -13.71 -1.48
C PHE A 36 -1.22 -12.34 -1.77
N MET A 37 -1.28 -11.47 -0.76
CA MET A 37 -1.83 -10.12 -0.89
C MET A 37 -1.11 -9.30 -1.95
N LEU A 38 0.24 -9.28 -1.93
CA LEU A 38 1.01 -8.54 -2.91
C LEU A 38 0.92 -9.13 -4.32
N SER A 39 0.96 -10.46 -4.45
CA SER A 39 0.83 -11.10 -5.76
C SER A 39 -0.51 -10.76 -6.41
N LYS A 40 -1.62 -10.96 -5.68
CA LYS A 40 -2.96 -10.61 -6.14
C LYS A 40 -3.10 -9.14 -6.46
N TYR A 41 -2.60 -8.28 -5.58
CA TYR A 41 -2.64 -6.83 -5.80
C TYR A 41 -1.88 -6.44 -7.06
N LEU A 42 -0.70 -7.02 -7.31
CA LEU A 42 0.07 -6.71 -8.53
C LEU A 42 -0.58 -7.24 -9.80
N ASP A 43 -1.24 -8.39 -9.75
CA ASP A 43 -2.00 -8.90 -10.89
C ASP A 43 -3.15 -7.95 -11.23
N GLN A 44 -3.92 -7.53 -10.23
CA GLN A 44 -5.01 -6.56 -10.39
C GLN A 44 -4.51 -5.17 -10.80
N PHE A 45 -3.39 -4.72 -10.23
CA PHE A 45 -2.76 -3.44 -10.55
C PHE A 45 -2.34 -3.38 -12.03
N ASN A 46 -1.85 -4.49 -12.58
CA ASN A 46 -1.47 -4.59 -13.99
C ASN A 46 -2.65 -4.88 -14.93
N ALA A 47 -3.74 -5.47 -14.43
CA ALA A 47 -4.95 -5.77 -15.21
C ALA A 47 -5.95 -4.61 -15.26
N THR A 48 -5.73 -3.53 -14.50
CA THR A 48 -6.64 -2.38 -14.42
C THR A 48 -5.92 -1.05 -14.70
N PRO A 49 -6.66 0.05 -14.95
CA PRO A 49 -6.07 1.37 -15.12
C PRO A 49 -5.40 1.97 -13.87
N LEU A 50 -5.26 1.22 -12.77
CA LEU A 50 -4.81 1.74 -11.48
C LEU A 50 -3.43 2.42 -11.57
N ALA A 51 -2.47 1.83 -12.29
CA ALA A 51 -1.15 2.42 -12.51
C ALA A 51 -1.23 3.80 -13.22
N VAL A 52 -2.22 3.99 -14.10
CA VAL A 52 -2.39 5.23 -14.86
C VAL A 52 -3.13 6.29 -14.04
N VAL A 53 -4.13 5.87 -13.26
CA VAL A 53 -5.00 6.77 -12.49
C VAL A 53 -4.32 7.28 -11.22
N LEU A 54 -3.57 6.41 -10.52
CA LEU A 54 -3.02 6.73 -9.19
C LEU A 54 -2.13 7.99 -9.17
N PRO A 55 -1.24 8.24 -10.16
CA PRO A 55 -0.46 9.48 -10.20
C PRO A 55 -1.30 10.75 -10.32
N SER A 56 -2.39 10.70 -11.09
CA SER A 56 -3.31 11.83 -11.24
C SER A 56 -4.07 12.11 -9.94
N VAL A 57 -4.49 11.05 -9.24
CA VAL A 57 -5.17 11.15 -7.94
C VAL A 57 -4.24 11.78 -6.90
N VAL A 58 -2.99 11.31 -6.79
CA VAL A 58 -2.01 11.89 -5.85
C VAL A 58 -1.68 13.33 -6.21
N GLY A 59 -1.53 13.65 -7.50
CA GLY A 59 -1.29 15.01 -7.97
C GLY A 59 -2.42 15.98 -7.62
N GLU A 60 -3.68 15.58 -7.85
CA GLU A 60 -4.84 16.42 -7.53
C GLU A 60 -5.00 16.61 -6.02
N ARG A 61 -4.82 15.54 -5.23
CA ARG A 61 -4.89 15.57 -3.77
C ARG A 61 -3.99 16.64 -3.14
N LEU A 62 -2.78 16.84 -3.69
CA LEU A 62 -1.82 17.82 -3.15
C LEU A 62 -2.24 19.29 -3.37
N HIS A 63 -3.10 19.56 -4.36
CA HIS A 63 -3.44 20.93 -4.78
C HIS A 63 -4.91 21.30 -4.59
N ASN A 64 -5.73 20.35 -4.14
CA ASN A 64 -7.18 20.50 -4.00
C ASN A 64 -7.67 19.90 -2.65
N PRO A 65 -7.84 20.74 -1.62
CA PRO A 65 -8.30 20.29 -0.30
C PRO A 65 -9.66 19.59 -0.32
N GLU A 66 -10.62 20.07 -1.12
CA GLU A 66 -11.96 19.46 -1.25
C GLU A 66 -11.85 18.04 -1.82
N PHE A 67 -10.98 17.82 -2.81
CA PHE A 67 -10.72 16.48 -3.32
C PHE A 67 -9.99 15.61 -2.29
N ALA A 68 -9.04 16.18 -1.54
CA ALA A 68 -8.33 15.47 -0.48
C ALA A 68 -9.30 14.94 0.60
N GLU A 69 -10.26 15.75 1.03
CA GLU A 69 -11.30 15.33 1.98
C GLU A 69 -12.11 14.13 1.49
N LEU A 70 -12.42 14.06 0.19
CA LEU A 70 -13.17 12.97 -0.41
C LEU A 70 -12.33 11.70 -0.63
N ILE A 71 -11.07 11.83 -1.06
CA ILE A 71 -10.22 10.70 -1.46
C ILE A 71 -9.48 10.06 -0.29
N ASP A 72 -9.16 10.81 0.76
CA ASP A 72 -8.35 10.33 1.88
C ASP A 72 -8.95 9.15 2.65
N PRO A 73 -10.27 9.11 2.94
CA PRO A 73 -10.90 7.93 3.53
C PRO A 73 -10.72 6.68 2.67
N LEU A 74 -10.81 6.83 1.35
CA LEU A 74 -10.65 5.74 0.40
C LEU A 74 -9.19 5.26 0.34
N LEU A 75 -8.22 6.17 0.29
CA LEU A 75 -6.79 5.81 0.35
C LEU A 75 -6.43 5.07 1.63
N ARG A 76 -6.95 5.51 2.78
CA ARG A 76 -6.79 4.79 4.06
C ARG A 76 -7.45 3.41 4.00
N GLY A 77 -8.69 3.32 3.52
CA GLY A 77 -9.43 2.07 3.41
C GLY A 77 -8.71 1.01 2.57
N ARG A 78 -8.08 1.43 1.47
CA ARG A 78 -7.30 0.54 0.58
C ARG A 78 -6.10 -0.12 1.26
N ARG A 79 -5.57 0.47 2.35
CA ARG A 79 -4.43 -0.05 3.13
C ARG A 79 -4.85 -0.89 4.33
N GLN A 80 -6.10 -0.80 4.76
CA GLN A 80 -6.59 -1.45 5.98
C GLN A 80 -6.35 -2.98 6.01
N PRO A 81 -6.56 -3.73 4.91
CA PRO A 81 -6.29 -5.17 4.92
C PRO A 81 -4.82 -5.51 5.22
N LEU A 82 -3.88 -4.75 4.64
CA LEU A 82 -2.46 -4.93 4.90
C LEU A 82 -2.12 -4.63 6.36
N ARG A 83 -2.69 -3.56 6.91
CA ARG A 83 -2.53 -3.20 8.32
C ARG A 83 -3.05 -4.30 9.24
N ARG A 84 -4.25 -4.84 8.98
CA ARG A 84 -4.82 -5.94 9.78
C ARG A 84 -3.99 -7.22 9.74
N ALA A 85 -3.40 -7.54 8.59
CA ALA A 85 -2.47 -8.66 8.49
C ALA A 85 -1.26 -8.46 9.42
N LEU A 86 -0.69 -7.24 9.46
CA LEU A 86 0.39 -6.90 10.38
C LEU A 86 -0.05 -6.94 11.85
N GLU A 87 -1.24 -6.43 12.18
CA GLU A 87 -1.82 -6.52 13.54
C GLU A 87 -1.89 -7.98 14.00
N ARG A 88 -2.41 -8.90 13.16
CA ARG A 88 -2.40 -10.34 13.46
C ARG A 88 -0.99 -10.91 13.60
N GLY A 89 -0.04 -10.43 12.79
CA GLY A 89 1.37 -10.80 12.91
C GLY A 89 1.96 -10.43 14.28
N VAL A 90 1.60 -9.27 14.83
CA VAL A 90 1.97 -8.87 16.20
C VAL A 90 1.32 -9.80 17.23
N GLU A 91 0.01 -10.05 17.11
CA GLU A 91 -0.74 -10.92 18.03
C GLU A 91 -0.15 -12.34 18.08
N ARG A 92 0.36 -12.85 16.96
CA ARG A 92 1.01 -14.16 16.85
C ARG A 92 2.51 -14.14 17.21
N GLY A 93 3.08 -12.98 17.50
CA GLY A 93 4.50 -12.81 17.82
C GLY A 93 5.45 -12.98 16.63
N GLU A 94 4.93 -12.90 15.40
CA GLU A 94 5.72 -13.00 14.17
C GLU A 94 6.53 -11.74 13.87
N ILE A 95 6.05 -10.58 14.34
CA ILE A 95 6.72 -9.26 14.24
C ILE A 95 6.67 -8.53 15.59
N SER A 96 7.58 -7.57 15.79
CA SER A 96 7.70 -6.86 17.07
C SER A 96 6.42 -6.08 17.42
N PRO A 97 5.94 -6.11 18.68
CA PRO A 97 4.83 -5.25 19.12
C PRO A 97 5.19 -3.75 19.14
N ASP A 98 6.48 -3.41 19.15
CA ASP A 98 6.96 -2.03 19.15
C ASP A 98 7.06 -1.44 17.73
N VAL A 99 6.68 -2.20 16.70
CA VAL A 99 6.74 -1.72 15.31
C VAL A 99 5.62 -0.71 15.03
N ASP A 100 5.96 0.40 14.37
CA ASP A 100 4.97 1.25 13.74
C ASP A 100 4.39 0.50 12.53
N LEU A 101 3.13 0.07 12.64
CA LEU A 101 2.44 -0.73 11.62
C LEU A 101 2.20 0.06 10.32
N ASP A 102 2.05 1.37 10.40
CA ASP A 102 1.84 2.20 9.21
C ASP A 102 3.16 2.34 8.44
N LEU A 103 4.27 2.51 9.15
CA LEU A 103 5.62 2.47 8.57
C LEU A 103 5.96 1.07 8.02
N ALA A 104 5.61 0.01 8.72
CA ALA A 104 5.80 -1.37 8.24
C ALA A 104 5.03 -1.61 6.93
N ALA A 105 3.78 -1.14 6.85
CA ALA A 105 3.00 -1.18 5.61
C ALA A 105 3.66 -0.34 4.50
N ASP A 106 4.20 0.84 4.81
CA ASP A 106 4.94 1.67 3.85
C ASP A 106 6.20 0.98 3.32
N LEU A 107 6.95 0.28 4.16
CA LEU A 107 8.12 -0.51 3.73
C LEU A 107 7.72 -1.63 2.77
N ILE A 108 6.56 -2.26 3.01
CA ILE A 108 6.04 -3.35 2.17
C ILE A 108 5.65 -2.84 0.79
N VAL A 109 4.92 -1.72 0.69
CA VAL A 109 4.38 -1.23 -0.60
C VAL A 109 5.24 -0.14 -1.26
N GLY A 110 6.20 0.43 -0.53
CA GLY A 110 7.07 1.52 -0.97
C GLY A 110 7.79 1.26 -2.29
N PRO A 111 8.33 0.06 -2.55
CA PRO A 111 8.95 -0.25 -3.84
C PRO A 111 8.00 -0.12 -5.04
N ILE A 112 6.70 -0.39 -4.86
CA ILE A 112 5.67 -0.18 -5.91
C ILE A 112 5.53 1.31 -6.17
N ALA A 113 5.42 2.13 -5.11
CA ALA A 113 5.32 3.58 -5.24
C ALA A 113 6.58 4.16 -5.91
N VAL A 114 7.79 3.74 -5.50
CA VAL A 114 9.04 4.20 -6.12
C VAL A 114 9.12 3.84 -7.61
N SER A 115 8.69 2.62 -7.95
CA SER A 115 8.58 2.19 -9.34
C SER A 115 7.61 3.05 -10.15
N LEU A 116 6.45 3.35 -9.59
CA LEU A 116 5.39 4.09 -10.26
C LEU A 116 5.71 5.58 -10.43
N PHE A 117 6.14 6.26 -9.37
CA PHE A 117 6.23 7.72 -9.34
C PHE A 117 7.57 8.28 -9.80
N PHE A 118 8.65 7.53 -9.63
CA PHE A 118 10.01 8.08 -9.79
C PHE A 118 10.84 7.36 -10.84
N THR A 119 10.79 6.03 -10.87
CA THR A 119 11.74 5.26 -11.72
C THR A 119 11.13 4.72 -13.00
N GLY A 120 9.81 4.66 -13.13
CA GLY A 120 9.12 4.07 -14.28
C GLY A 120 9.40 2.58 -14.46
N ARG A 121 10.00 1.90 -13.47
CA ARG A 121 10.30 0.47 -13.55
C ARG A 121 9.01 -0.34 -13.61
N ARG A 122 9.05 -1.44 -14.37
CA ARG A 122 7.92 -2.36 -14.45
C ARG A 122 7.62 -2.96 -13.08
N VAL A 123 6.41 -2.71 -12.58
CA VAL A 123 5.89 -3.35 -11.37
C VAL A 123 5.38 -4.74 -11.76
N GLY A 124 5.91 -5.79 -11.13
CA GLY A 124 5.50 -7.15 -11.47
C GLY A 124 5.89 -8.21 -10.44
N PRO A 125 5.50 -9.48 -10.69
CA PRO A 125 5.57 -10.56 -9.70
C PRO A 125 6.97 -10.80 -9.12
N ALA A 126 8.02 -10.55 -9.90
CA ALA A 126 9.41 -10.70 -9.47
C ALA A 126 9.78 -9.79 -8.27
N MET A 127 9.02 -8.71 -8.03
CA MET A 127 9.24 -7.82 -6.89
C MET A 127 8.68 -8.37 -5.57
N VAL A 128 7.68 -9.25 -5.62
CA VAL A 128 6.88 -9.64 -4.44
C VAL A 128 7.73 -10.30 -3.37
N ALA A 129 8.43 -11.39 -3.70
CA ALA A 129 9.22 -12.12 -2.70
C ALA A 129 10.36 -11.28 -2.09
N PRO A 130 11.14 -10.49 -2.87
CA PRO A 130 12.11 -9.55 -2.31
C PRO A 130 11.49 -8.50 -1.38
N MET A 131 10.36 -7.90 -1.75
CA MET A 131 9.66 -6.90 -0.92
C MET A 131 9.27 -7.48 0.44
N VAL A 132 8.61 -8.65 0.45
CA VAL A 132 8.20 -9.33 1.69
C VAL A 132 9.41 -9.70 2.53
N SER A 133 10.46 -10.26 1.91
CA SER A 133 11.64 -10.70 2.65
C SER A 133 12.38 -9.53 3.30
N LEU A 134 12.56 -8.42 2.59
CA LEU A 134 13.25 -7.24 3.11
C LEU A 134 12.44 -6.54 4.20
N ALA A 135 11.13 -6.41 3.99
CA ALA A 135 10.25 -5.81 4.99
C ALA A 135 10.24 -6.64 6.28
N LEU A 136 10.02 -7.96 6.20
CA LEU A 136 9.99 -8.83 7.36
C LEU A 136 11.32 -8.89 8.11
N GLN A 137 12.45 -8.85 7.41
CA GLN A 137 13.76 -8.77 8.08
C GLN A 137 13.94 -7.49 8.90
N GLY A 138 13.36 -6.37 8.43
CA GLY A 138 13.42 -5.09 9.13
C GLY A 138 12.49 -4.97 10.34
N ILE A 139 11.35 -5.70 10.33
CA ILE A 139 10.31 -5.62 11.38
C ILE A 139 10.22 -6.87 12.26
N ALA A 140 11.02 -7.89 11.98
CA ALA A 140 11.09 -9.11 12.79
C ALA A 140 11.52 -8.80 14.23
N PRO A 141 11.11 -9.61 15.22
CA PRO A 141 11.54 -9.45 16.59
C PRO A 141 13.06 -9.66 16.67
N GLY A 142 13.86 -8.60 16.83
CA GLY A 142 15.27 -8.74 17.19
C GLY A 142 16.34 -7.92 16.47
N LEU A 143 16.04 -6.81 15.79
CA LEU A 143 17.07 -5.78 15.63
C LEU A 143 17.09 -4.88 16.87
N LYS A 144 17.65 -5.39 17.99
CA LYS A 144 18.14 -4.48 19.02
C LYS A 144 19.06 -3.49 18.30
N ALA A 145 18.70 -2.21 18.33
CA ALA A 145 19.62 -1.15 17.99
C ALA A 145 20.90 -1.46 18.75
N ARG A 146 22.02 -1.68 18.03
CA ARG A 146 23.33 -1.66 18.66
C ARG A 146 23.41 -0.29 19.31
N SER A 147 23.24 -0.24 20.62
CA SER A 147 23.50 0.94 21.43
C SER A 147 24.91 1.37 21.08
N SER A 148 25.03 2.52 20.42
CA SER A 148 26.31 3.20 20.28
C SER A 148 26.67 3.70 21.68
N ASP A 149 27.66 3.05 22.30
CA ASP A 149 28.51 3.67 23.32
C ASP A 149 29.24 4.88 22.74
#